data_AF-A0A9D6FRD6-F1
#
_entry.id   AF-A0A9D6FRD6-F1
#
_cell.length_a   1.000
_cell.length_b   1.000
_cell.length_c   1.000
_cell.angle_alpha   90.00
_cell.angle_beta   90.00
_cell.angle_gamma   90.00
#
_symmetry.space_group_name_H-M   'P 1'
#
loop_
_entity.id
_entity.type
_entity.pdbx_description
1 polymer ?
#
loop_
_entity_poly.entity_id
_entity_poly.type
_entity_poly.pdbx_seq_one_letter_code
_entity_poly.pdbx_strand_id
1 'polypeptide(L)'
;MAARPDDVIWLETSSYLPLIWRTPYSRSVVEFLARHAPSHRLLLQRDCILEAAGYFSFEDNWKYHPAVRIRNLLRRLSDEELQTLGYPSAAVQLLIGGNIWPQGQYLNFVRHTGFLFADLLDGTLFDSPRRDLGLLAERIEERVSAFRRIFQEHAAAREVALPTDGILPYWGRWYLPHLPAPFKIEIVPDPRPYNMTADKLRDIFHYDCAVRSDPMPRMMFVANTGFQKNVKTSFADLPCPIVCAKTSTAEILG
;
A
#
# COMPACT_ATOMS: atom_id res chain seq x y z
N MET A 1 8.33 -30.29 -10.09
CA MET A 1 8.04 -29.95 -11.49
C MET A 1 8.62 -28.58 -11.76
N ALA A 2 9.52 -28.45 -12.73
CA ALA A 2 10.03 -27.13 -13.14
C ALA A 2 8.88 -26.29 -13.73
N ALA A 3 8.87 -24.99 -13.43
CA ALA A 3 7.98 -24.03 -14.07
C ALA A 3 8.04 -24.20 -15.59
N ARG A 4 6.89 -24.27 -16.27
CA ARG A 4 6.90 -24.09 -17.73
C ARG A 4 7.28 -22.62 -17.98
N PRO A 5 8.13 -22.31 -18.98
CA PRO A 5 8.58 -20.93 -19.26
C PRO A 5 7.45 -19.90 -19.41
N ASP A 6 6.25 -20.37 -19.75
CA ASP A 6 5.08 -19.57 -20.09
C ASP A 6 4.03 -19.46 -18.95
N ASP A 7 4.28 -20.05 -17.76
CA ASP A 7 3.33 -19.99 -16.63
C ASP A 7 3.57 -18.71 -15.81
N VAL A 8 2.90 -17.63 -16.23
CA VAL A 8 3.05 -16.28 -15.70
C VAL A 8 1.86 -15.87 -14.83
N ILE A 9 2.15 -15.30 -13.66
CA ILE A 9 1.17 -14.63 -12.80
C ILE A 9 1.49 -13.14 -12.76
N TRP A 10 0.49 -12.33 -13.08
CA TRP A 10 0.61 -10.88 -13.06
C TRP A 10 0.15 -10.31 -11.73
N LEU A 11 0.91 -9.36 -11.21
CA LEU A 11 0.63 -8.63 -9.98
C LEU A 11 0.22 -7.20 -10.30
N GLU A 12 -0.50 -6.60 -9.38
CA GLU A 12 -1.07 -5.25 -9.45
C GLU A 12 -0.66 -4.43 -8.21
N THR A 13 -0.76 -3.10 -8.25
CA THR A 13 -0.49 -2.18 -7.14
C THR A 13 -1.02 -2.68 -5.80
N SER A 14 -2.28 -3.11 -5.77
CA SER A 14 -2.95 -3.60 -4.56
C SER A 14 -2.39 -4.91 -4.03
N SER A 15 -1.78 -5.75 -4.88
CA SER A 15 -1.06 -6.95 -4.45
C SER A 15 0.40 -6.65 -4.06
N TYR A 16 0.98 -5.58 -4.61
CA TYR A 16 2.34 -5.14 -4.29
C TYR A 16 2.43 -4.42 -2.93
N LEU A 17 1.48 -3.52 -2.62
CA LEU A 17 1.46 -2.78 -1.35
C LEU A 17 1.57 -3.68 -0.10
N PRO A 18 0.80 -4.80 0.01
CA PRO A 18 0.88 -5.73 1.14
C PRO A 18 2.22 -6.46 1.31
N LEU A 19 3.15 -6.31 0.35
CA LEU A 19 4.49 -6.92 0.38
C LEU A 19 5.54 -6.01 1.00
N ILE A 20 5.43 -4.71 0.78
CA ILE A 20 6.37 -3.69 1.31
C ILE A 20 5.84 -3.05 2.60
N TRP A 21 4.54 -3.14 2.84
CA TRP A 21 3.86 -2.67 4.03
C TRP A 21 2.85 -3.71 4.49
N ARG A 22 2.95 -4.19 5.74
CA ARG A 22 2.02 -5.21 6.24
C ARG A 22 0.60 -4.64 6.40
N THR A 23 -0.35 -5.22 5.67
CA THR A 23 -1.80 -4.89 5.68
C THR A 23 -2.64 -6.13 6.03
N PRO A 24 -3.96 -5.99 6.25
CA PRO A 24 -4.85 -7.15 6.42
C PRO A 24 -4.86 -8.14 5.25
N TYR A 25 -4.37 -7.75 4.06
CA TYR A 25 -4.26 -8.63 2.90
C TYR A 25 -2.90 -9.35 2.84
N SER A 26 -1.91 -8.94 3.62
CA SER A 26 -0.53 -9.45 3.51
C SER A 26 -0.46 -10.95 3.63
N ARG A 27 -1.22 -11.58 4.54
CA ARG A 27 -1.26 -13.04 4.67
C ARG A 27 -1.61 -13.72 3.35
N SER A 28 -2.78 -13.39 2.82
CA SER A 28 -3.31 -14.02 1.61
C SER A 28 -2.42 -13.75 0.42
N VAL A 29 -1.87 -12.55 0.29
CA VAL A 29 -0.94 -12.22 -0.80
C VAL A 29 0.33 -13.04 -0.68
N VAL A 30 0.97 -13.00 0.47
CA VAL A 30 2.27 -13.64 0.69
C VAL A 30 2.18 -15.16 0.57
N GLU A 31 1.17 -15.79 1.17
CA GLU A 31 0.94 -17.23 1.05
C GLU A 31 0.67 -17.66 -0.39
N PHE A 32 -0.08 -16.84 -1.14
CA PHE A 32 -0.33 -17.09 -2.55
C PHE A 32 0.97 -17.03 -3.36
N LEU A 33 1.76 -15.97 -3.22
CA LEU A 33 3.01 -15.82 -3.97
C LEU A 33 4.03 -16.89 -3.59
N ALA A 34 4.20 -17.19 -2.30
CA ALA A 34 5.12 -18.23 -1.83
C ALA A 34 4.76 -19.62 -2.39
N ARG A 35 3.47 -19.91 -2.56
CA ARG A 35 3.00 -21.18 -3.15
C ARG A 35 3.29 -21.29 -4.64
N HIS A 36 3.23 -20.18 -5.37
CA HIS A 36 3.35 -20.18 -6.84
C HIS A 36 4.75 -19.85 -7.35
N ALA A 37 5.56 -19.11 -6.59
CA ALA A 37 6.92 -18.72 -6.98
C ALA A 37 7.84 -19.89 -7.41
N PRO A 38 7.74 -21.12 -6.83
CA PRO A 38 8.57 -22.24 -7.29
C PRO A 38 8.25 -22.74 -8.71
N SER A 39 7.05 -22.43 -9.23
CA SER A 39 6.52 -22.99 -10.47
C SER A 39 6.01 -21.96 -11.48
N HIS A 40 6.03 -20.68 -11.14
CA HIS A 40 5.51 -19.59 -11.97
C HIS A 40 6.44 -18.37 -11.93
N ARG A 41 6.48 -17.62 -13.01
CA ARG A 41 7.08 -16.28 -13.03
C ARG A 41 6.08 -15.28 -12.46
N LEU A 42 6.51 -14.49 -11.49
CA LEU A 42 5.72 -13.41 -10.90
C LEU A 42 6.13 -12.09 -11.56
N LEU A 43 5.20 -11.42 -12.24
CA LEU A 43 5.47 -10.18 -12.95
C LEU A 43 4.71 -9.01 -12.32
N LEU A 44 5.33 -7.84 -12.24
CA LEU A 44 4.70 -6.59 -11.77
C LEU A 44 5.02 -5.48 -12.76
N GLN A 45 4.00 -4.74 -13.19
CA GLN A 45 4.19 -3.56 -14.03
C GLN A 45 4.86 -2.44 -13.25
N ARG A 46 5.74 -1.68 -13.91
CA ARG A 46 6.42 -0.55 -13.27
C ARG A 46 5.43 0.54 -12.86
N ASP A 47 4.36 0.81 -13.62
CA ASP A 47 3.33 1.79 -13.21
C ASP A 47 2.66 1.40 -11.89
N CYS A 48 2.58 0.11 -11.53
CA CYS A 48 2.06 -0.28 -10.22
C CYS A 48 2.91 0.22 -9.05
N ILE A 49 4.23 0.28 -9.24
CA ILE A 49 5.16 0.83 -8.24
C ILE A 49 5.02 2.36 -8.20
N LEU A 50 4.87 2.99 -9.37
CA LEU A 50 4.69 4.45 -9.49
C LEU A 50 3.35 4.91 -8.91
N GLU A 51 2.28 4.13 -9.11
CA GLU A 51 0.99 4.35 -8.47
C GLU A 51 1.11 4.28 -6.95
N ALA A 52 1.71 3.20 -6.44
CA ALA A 52 1.90 3.03 -5.01
C ALA A 52 2.72 4.19 -4.40
N ALA A 53 3.76 4.65 -5.11
CA ALA A 53 4.54 5.82 -4.71
C ALA A 53 3.69 7.09 -4.66
N GLY A 54 2.73 7.24 -5.57
CA GLY A 54 1.76 8.34 -5.60
C GLY A 54 0.88 8.44 -4.35
N TYR A 55 0.64 7.33 -3.64
CA TYR A 55 -0.07 7.38 -2.36
C TYR A 55 0.74 8.04 -1.22
N PHE A 56 2.05 8.22 -1.42
CA PHE A 56 2.99 8.82 -0.47
C PHE A 56 3.67 10.09 -1.01
N SER A 57 3.28 10.54 -2.19
CA SER A 57 3.64 11.85 -2.73
C SER A 57 2.69 12.91 -2.16
N PHE A 58 2.80 13.18 -0.87
CA PHE A 58 2.14 14.34 -0.28
C PHE A 58 2.80 15.59 -0.86
N GLU A 59 1.99 16.49 -1.43
CA GLU A 59 2.38 17.90 -1.40
C GLU A 59 2.55 18.30 0.08
N ASP A 60 3.40 19.27 0.39
CA ASP A 60 3.58 19.86 1.73
C ASP A 60 2.33 20.67 2.17
N ASN A 61 1.17 20.08 1.98
CA ASN A 61 -0.13 20.60 2.30
C ASN A 61 -0.59 19.96 3.62
N TRP A 62 -0.89 20.81 4.59
CA TRP A 62 -1.35 20.41 5.92
C TRP A 62 -2.61 19.52 5.89
N LYS A 63 -3.40 19.55 4.81
CA LYS A 63 -4.55 18.65 4.62
C LYS A 63 -4.13 17.20 4.39
N TYR A 64 -3.00 16.95 3.75
CA TYR A 64 -2.60 15.62 3.30
C TYR A 64 -1.31 15.12 3.96
N HIS A 65 -0.74 15.85 4.92
CA HIS A 65 0.48 15.41 5.59
C HIS A 65 0.30 15.41 7.12
N PRO A 66 0.17 14.23 7.78
CA PRO A 66 -0.09 14.15 9.21
C PRO A 66 0.96 14.87 10.07
N ALA A 67 2.25 14.71 9.76
CA ALA A 67 3.32 15.42 10.45
C ALA A 67 3.21 16.95 10.34
N VAL A 68 2.92 17.50 9.14
CA VAL A 68 2.68 18.94 8.95
C VAL A 68 1.47 19.41 9.76
N ARG A 69 0.39 18.62 9.81
CA ARG A 69 -0.80 18.93 10.62
C ARG A 69 -0.45 19.01 12.11
N ILE A 70 0.28 18.03 12.62
CA ILE A 70 0.75 18.00 14.00
C ILE A 70 1.62 19.23 14.29
N ARG A 71 2.62 19.52 13.45
CA ARG A 71 3.50 20.70 13.61
C ARG A 71 2.74 22.02 13.59
N ASN A 72 1.72 22.15 12.75
CA ASN A 72 0.86 23.33 12.72
C ASN A 72 0.02 23.46 14.00
N LEU A 73 -0.50 22.35 14.52
CA LEU A 73 -1.22 22.33 15.79
C LEU A 73 -0.31 22.74 16.95
N LEU A 74 0.90 22.17 17.02
CA LEU A 74 1.91 22.55 18.02
C LEU A 74 2.27 24.03 17.95
N ARG A 75 2.36 24.63 16.75
CA ARG A 75 2.68 26.05 16.61
C ARG A 75 1.55 26.97 17.07
N ARG A 76 0.30 26.52 16.95
CA ARG A 76 -0.89 27.35 17.18
C ARG A 76 -1.41 27.31 18.61
N LEU A 77 -1.22 26.19 19.29
CA LEU A 77 -1.75 25.97 20.63
C LEU A 77 -0.66 26.09 21.68
N SER A 78 -1.02 26.68 22.81
CA SER A 78 -0.23 26.70 24.04
C SER A 78 -0.19 25.31 24.70
N ASP A 79 0.70 25.12 25.68
CA ASP A 79 0.79 23.85 26.41
C ASP A 79 -0.49 23.52 27.17
N GLU A 80 -1.14 24.52 27.74
CA GLU A 80 -2.43 24.36 28.43
C GLU A 80 -3.52 23.89 27.46
N GLU A 81 -3.66 24.56 26.30
CA GLU A 81 -4.62 24.14 25.27
C GLU A 81 -4.33 22.72 24.77
N LEU A 82 -3.06 22.37 24.56
CA LEU A 82 -2.66 21.03 24.11
C LEU A 82 -3.06 19.94 25.10
N GLN A 83 -2.96 20.19 26.41
CA GLN A 83 -3.37 19.25 27.46
C GLN A 83 -4.88 18.95 27.43
N THR A 84 -5.70 19.90 26.98
CA THR A 84 -7.17 19.73 26.93
C THR A 84 -7.67 18.87 25.77
N LEU A 85 -6.85 18.58 24.75
CA LEU A 85 -7.28 17.88 23.53
C LEU A 85 -7.65 16.40 23.75
N GLY A 86 -7.23 15.79 24.86
CA GLY A 86 -7.48 14.38 25.18
C GLY A 86 -6.65 13.39 24.36
N TYR A 87 -5.81 12.59 25.03
CA TYR A 87 -4.91 11.61 24.38
C TYR A 87 -5.24 10.18 24.82
N PRO A 88 -5.06 9.18 23.94
CA PRO A 88 -4.48 9.25 22.58
C PRO A 88 -5.47 9.69 21.49
N SER A 89 -6.75 9.94 21.82
CA SER A 89 -7.82 10.23 20.86
C SER A 89 -7.52 11.38 19.89
N ALA A 90 -6.95 12.49 20.36
CA ALA A 90 -6.54 13.60 19.50
C ALA A 90 -5.48 13.18 18.47
N ALA A 91 -4.50 12.38 18.89
CA ALA A 91 -3.44 11.90 17.99
C ALA A 91 -4.02 11.00 16.88
N VAL A 92 -4.97 10.12 17.19
CA VAL A 92 -5.68 9.31 16.20
C VAL A 92 -6.41 10.20 15.19
N GLN A 93 -7.18 11.18 15.67
CA GLN A 93 -7.89 12.13 14.80
C GLN A 93 -6.94 12.90 13.87
N LEU A 94 -5.76 13.27 14.39
CA LEU A 94 -4.70 13.91 13.61
C LEU A 94 -4.08 12.98 12.57
N LEU A 95 -4.09 11.65 12.72
CA LEU A 95 -3.67 10.74 11.67
C LEU A 95 -4.73 10.61 10.55
N ILE A 96 -6.01 10.54 10.93
CA ILE A 96 -7.12 10.30 10.00
C ILE A 96 -7.71 11.56 9.36
N GLY A 97 -7.03 12.70 9.43
CA GLY A 97 -7.50 13.89 8.71
C GLY A 97 -8.45 14.81 9.47
N GLY A 98 -8.82 14.48 10.70
CA GLY A 98 -9.80 15.23 11.51
C GLY A 98 -11.22 15.28 10.93
N ASN A 99 -11.44 14.66 9.77
CA ASN A 99 -12.72 14.61 9.08
C ASN A 99 -13.30 13.21 9.23
N ILE A 100 -14.49 13.14 9.83
CA ILE A 100 -15.22 11.87 10.02
C ILE A 100 -15.64 11.27 8.66
N TRP A 101 -15.91 12.13 7.67
CA TRP A 101 -16.39 11.74 6.34
C TRP A 101 -15.50 12.29 5.22
N PRO A 102 -14.26 11.79 5.06
CA PRO A 102 -13.43 12.20 3.95
C PRO A 102 -14.07 11.72 2.64
N GLN A 103 -14.15 12.59 1.63
CA GLN A 103 -14.79 12.30 0.34
C GLN A 103 -13.75 12.20 -0.80
N GLY A 104 -14.08 11.42 -1.83
CA GLY A 104 -13.28 11.29 -3.04
C GLY A 104 -11.85 10.78 -2.78
N GLN A 105 -10.86 11.39 -3.43
CA GLN A 105 -9.45 11.02 -3.28
C GLN A 105 -8.93 11.17 -1.84
N TYR A 106 -9.54 12.05 -1.04
CA TYR A 106 -9.17 12.25 0.36
C TYR A 106 -9.52 11.04 1.25
N LEU A 107 -10.52 10.23 0.88
CA LEU A 107 -10.92 9.03 1.62
C LEU A 107 -9.83 7.94 1.55
N ASN A 108 -9.30 7.68 0.36
CA ASN A 108 -8.24 6.68 0.18
C ASN A 108 -6.96 7.12 0.90
N PHE A 109 -6.65 8.41 0.81
CA PHE A 109 -5.57 9.03 1.56
C PHE A 109 -5.71 8.81 3.08
N VAL A 110 -6.84 9.20 3.69
CA VAL A 110 -7.07 9.06 5.13
C VAL A 110 -7.00 7.62 5.59
N ARG A 111 -7.56 6.68 4.81
CA ARG A 111 -7.47 5.26 5.11
C ARG A 111 -6.02 4.79 5.11
N HIS A 112 -5.26 5.12 4.07
CA HIS A 112 -3.88 4.65 3.96
C HIS A 112 -2.97 5.28 5.01
N THR A 113 -3.10 6.57 5.34
CA THR A 113 -2.26 7.20 6.37
C THR A 113 -2.66 6.80 7.79
N GLY A 114 -3.97 6.69 8.07
CA GLY A 114 -4.44 6.18 9.35
C GLY A 114 -3.91 4.77 9.59
N PHE A 115 -4.00 3.91 8.57
CA PHE A 115 -3.40 2.58 8.63
C PHE A 115 -1.87 2.59 8.58
N LEU A 116 -1.16 3.58 8.03
CA LEU A 116 0.29 3.44 7.95
C LEU A 116 1.01 3.84 9.25
N PHE A 117 0.39 4.72 10.03
CA PHE A 117 1.05 5.42 11.13
C PHE A 117 0.51 5.08 12.51
N ALA A 118 -0.58 4.30 12.64
CA ALA A 118 -1.18 4.09 13.96
C ALA A 118 -0.28 3.36 14.95
N ASP A 119 0.61 2.45 14.52
CA ASP A 119 1.57 1.76 15.39
C ASP A 119 2.58 2.74 16.01
N LEU A 120 2.81 3.90 15.40
CA LEU A 120 3.66 4.95 16.00
C LEU A 120 3.03 5.54 17.26
N LEU A 121 1.71 5.42 17.42
CA LEU A 121 0.98 5.84 18.62
C LEU A 121 1.23 4.89 19.79
N ASP A 122 1.33 3.58 19.55
CA ASP A 122 1.53 2.56 20.59
C ASP A 122 2.83 2.77 21.38
N GLY A 123 3.84 3.36 20.74
CA GLY A 123 5.12 3.72 21.35
C GLY A 123 5.16 5.12 21.98
N THR A 124 4.00 5.73 22.30
CA THR A 124 3.90 7.11 22.78
C THR A 124 3.02 7.20 24.04
N LEU A 125 3.57 7.76 25.12
CA LEU A 125 2.89 7.85 26.43
C LEU A 125 2.00 9.09 26.58
N PHE A 126 2.27 10.17 25.81
CA PHE A 126 1.55 11.44 25.84
C PHE A 126 1.56 12.20 27.18
N ASP A 127 2.53 11.92 28.07
CA ASP A 127 2.74 12.67 29.32
C ASP A 127 3.08 14.15 29.07
N SER A 128 3.76 14.43 27.95
CA SER A 128 4.05 15.78 27.48
C SER A 128 3.53 15.91 26.05
N PRO A 129 2.27 16.33 25.86
CA PRO A 129 1.63 16.37 24.55
C PRO A 129 2.46 17.09 23.49
N ARG A 130 3.06 18.24 23.81
CA ARG A 130 3.91 18.97 22.86
C ARG A 130 5.09 18.15 22.38
N ARG A 131 5.88 17.61 23.34
CA ARG A 131 7.07 16.81 23.04
C ARG A 131 6.67 15.55 22.27
N ASP A 132 5.67 14.85 22.78
CA ASP A 132 5.29 13.53 22.30
C ASP A 132 4.61 13.59 20.92
N LEU A 133 3.78 14.60 20.66
CA LEU A 133 3.30 14.91 19.31
C LEU A 133 4.43 15.36 18.37
N GLY A 134 5.41 16.11 18.87
CA GLY A 134 6.59 16.51 18.11
C GLY A 134 7.37 15.28 17.62
N LEU A 135 7.66 14.35 18.53
CA LEU A 135 8.31 13.08 18.24
C LEU A 135 7.48 12.20 17.29
N LEU A 136 6.16 12.16 17.47
CA LEU A 136 5.27 11.46 16.54
C LEU A 136 5.37 12.03 15.12
N ALA A 137 5.41 13.36 14.97
CA ALA A 137 5.57 14.01 13.67
C ALA A 137 6.92 13.66 13.01
N GLU A 138 8.01 13.61 13.79
CA GLU A 138 9.33 13.18 13.31
C GLU A 138 9.32 11.73 12.81
N ARG A 139 8.79 10.80 13.62
CA ARG A 139 8.67 9.37 13.25
C ARG A 139 7.83 9.15 11.99
N ILE A 140 6.78 9.96 11.79
CA ILE A 140 5.97 9.93 10.57
C ILE A 140 6.82 10.33 9.35
N GLU A 141 7.61 11.41 9.44
CA GLU A 141 8.51 11.82 8.34
C GLU A 141 9.58 10.78 8.02
N GLU A 142 10.19 10.19 9.06
CA GLU A 142 11.18 9.12 8.91
C GLU A 142 10.57 7.94 8.14
N ARG A 143 9.36 7.54 8.51
CA ARG A 143 8.65 6.46 7.82
C ARG A 143 8.31 6.82 6.38
N VAL A 144 7.81 8.03 6.12
CA VAL A 144 7.53 8.50 4.75
C VAL A 144 8.81 8.49 3.91
N SER A 145 9.92 8.97 4.47
CA SER A 145 11.23 8.97 3.82
C SER A 145 11.71 7.56 3.50
N ALA A 146 11.53 6.61 4.44
CA ALA A 146 11.84 5.21 4.23
C ALA A 146 11.02 4.60 3.08
N PHE A 147 9.71 4.87 3.00
CA PHE A 147 8.86 4.43 1.89
C PHE A 147 9.30 5.02 0.55
N ARG A 148 9.54 6.33 0.51
CA ARG A 148 9.98 7.01 -0.71
C ARG A 148 11.26 6.38 -1.25
N ARG A 149 12.21 6.04 -0.37
CA ARG A 149 13.42 5.31 -0.76
C ARG A 149 13.12 3.91 -1.31
N ILE A 150 12.29 3.11 -0.64
CA ILE A 150 11.88 1.78 -1.13
C ILE A 150 11.25 1.87 -2.52
N PHE A 151 10.33 2.82 -2.73
CA PHE A 151 9.70 3.01 -4.05
C PHE A 151 10.71 3.44 -5.12
N GLN A 152 11.64 4.34 -4.81
CA GLN A 152 12.69 4.75 -5.74
C GLN A 152 13.60 3.58 -6.14
N GLU A 153 14.02 2.77 -5.15
CA GLU A 153 14.83 1.57 -5.37
C GLU A 153 14.07 0.56 -6.25
N HIS A 154 12.82 0.26 -5.91
CA HIS A 154 12.01 -0.70 -6.67
C HIS A 154 11.66 -0.19 -8.07
N ALA A 155 11.37 1.11 -8.25
CA ALA A 155 11.05 1.66 -9.58
C ALA A 155 12.23 1.60 -10.56
N ALA A 156 13.46 1.68 -10.05
CA ALA A 156 14.69 1.55 -10.84
C ALA A 156 15.15 0.09 -11.02
N ALA A 157 14.59 -0.85 -10.23
CA ALA A 157 14.98 -2.25 -10.27
C ALA A 157 14.36 -3.00 -11.47
N ARG A 158 15.00 -4.12 -11.82
CA ARG A 158 14.45 -5.11 -12.77
C ARG A 158 13.71 -6.24 -12.05
N GLU A 159 13.99 -6.44 -10.78
CA GLU A 159 13.36 -7.44 -9.94
C GLU A 159 13.32 -6.97 -8.49
N VAL A 160 12.33 -7.44 -7.73
CA VAL A 160 12.23 -7.25 -6.28
C VAL A 160 12.31 -8.62 -5.62
N ALA A 161 13.27 -8.81 -4.73
CA ALA A 161 13.32 -9.98 -3.85
C ALA A 161 12.53 -9.69 -2.58
N LEU A 162 11.66 -10.61 -2.16
CA LEU A 162 10.86 -10.51 -0.94
C LEU A 162 10.93 -11.81 -0.14
N PRO A 163 10.86 -11.77 1.19
CA PRO A 163 10.76 -10.56 2.03
C PRO A 163 12.07 -9.75 2.05
N THR A 164 11.98 -8.43 2.30
CA THR A 164 13.15 -7.56 2.54
C THR A 164 13.23 -7.11 3.99
N ASP A 165 14.40 -6.67 4.42
CA ASP A 165 14.60 -6.02 5.73
C ASP A 165 13.84 -4.69 5.84
N GLY A 166 13.38 -4.12 4.72
CA GLY A 166 12.62 -2.87 4.65
C GLY A 166 11.12 -2.99 4.93
N ILE A 167 10.59 -4.19 5.21
CA ILE A 167 9.15 -4.39 5.45
C ILE A 167 8.75 -3.82 6.82
N LEU A 168 7.82 -2.87 6.83
CA LEU A 168 7.40 -2.21 8.06
C LEU A 168 6.31 -2.99 8.85
N PRO A 169 6.40 -3.03 10.18
CA PRO A 169 5.49 -3.77 11.04
C PRO A 169 4.28 -2.90 11.47
N TYR A 170 3.16 -2.96 10.75
CA TYR A 170 1.96 -2.23 11.21
C TYR A 170 1.07 -3.05 12.17
N TRP A 171 1.03 -4.38 12.04
CA TRP A 171 0.41 -5.29 13.04
C TRP A 171 1.22 -6.57 13.27
N GLY A 172 2.53 -6.52 12.96
CA GLY A 172 3.47 -7.59 13.26
C GLY A 172 3.00 -9.00 12.85
N ARG A 173 3.22 -9.97 13.74
CA ARG A 173 2.91 -11.39 13.56
C ARG A 173 1.41 -11.68 13.38
N TRP A 174 0.52 -10.71 13.62
CA TRP A 174 -0.92 -10.93 13.54
C TRP A 174 -1.38 -11.24 12.11
N TYR A 175 -0.90 -10.46 11.13
CA TYR A 175 -1.22 -10.72 9.72
C TYR A 175 -0.22 -11.64 9.05
N LEU A 176 1.01 -11.71 9.52
CA LEU A 176 2.01 -12.61 8.96
C LEU A 176 2.97 -13.08 10.06
N PRO A 177 2.65 -14.19 10.76
CA PRO A 177 3.42 -14.65 11.92
C PRO A 177 4.82 -15.10 11.56
N HIS A 178 4.98 -15.65 10.36
CA HIS A 178 6.25 -16.08 9.80
C HIS A 178 6.41 -15.51 8.40
N LEU A 179 7.61 -15.00 8.11
CA LEU A 179 7.95 -14.63 6.75
C LEU A 179 8.13 -15.90 5.90
N PRO A 180 7.73 -15.89 4.62
CA PRO A 180 7.95 -17.00 3.71
C PRO A 180 9.43 -17.13 3.36
N ALA A 181 9.78 -18.22 2.67
CA ALA A 181 11.06 -18.29 1.98
C ALA A 181 11.17 -17.16 0.92
N PRO A 182 12.38 -16.64 0.65
CA PRO A 182 12.54 -15.59 -0.34
C PRO A 182 12.07 -16.00 -1.74
N PHE A 183 11.36 -15.10 -2.40
CA PHE A 183 10.95 -15.20 -3.81
C PHE A 183 11.22 -13.88 -4.53
N LYS A 184 11.23 -13.94 -5.87
CA LYS A 184 11.47 -12.77 -6.72
C LYS A 184 10.23 -12.43 -7.53
N ILE A 185 10.04 -11.14 -7.74
CA ILE A 185 9.05 -10.58 -8.66
C ILE A 185 9.83 -9.81 -9.71
N GLU A 186 9.63 -10.15 -10.98
CA GLU A 186 10.22 -9.44 -12.10
C GLU A 186 9.40 -8.17 -12.39
N ILE A 187 10.08 -7.04 -12.56
CA ILE A 187 9.47 -5.77 -12.91
C ILE A 187 9.52 -5.63 -14.43
N VAL A 188 8.36 -5.56 -15.04
CA VAL A 188 8.22 -5.39 -16.48
C VAL A 188 7.98 -3.91 -16.82
N PRO A 189 8.56 -3.39 -17.91
CA PRO A 189 8.30 -2.04 -18.36
C PRO A 189 6.85 -1.90 -18.82
N ASP A 190 6.29 -0.70 -18.63
CA ASP A 190 4.96 -0.40 -19.14
C ASP A 190 4.99 -0.32 -20.67
N PRO A 191 4.04 -0.94 -21.40
CA PRO A 191 4.01 -0.89 -22.86
C PRO A 191 3.77 0.53 -23.37
N ARG A 192 3.10 1.35 -22.56
CA ARG A 192 2.94 2.80 -22.72
C ARG A 192 2.72 3.44 -21.35
N PRO A 193 2.98 4.74 -21.19
CA PRO A 193 2.63 5.45 -19.96
C PRO A 193 1.12 5.46 -19.70
N TYR A 194 0.74 5.42 -18.43
CA TYR A 194 -0.64 5.70 -18.02
C TYR A 194 -1.04 7.14 -18.35
N ASN A 195 -2.22 7.32 -18.93
CA ASN A 195 -2.76 8.62 -19.29
C ASN A 195 -4.18 8.76 -18.74
N MET A 196 -4.36 9.57 -17.70
CA MET A 196 -5.67 9.78 -17.05
C MET A 196 -6.80 10.22 -18.00
N THR A 197 -6.49 10.90 -19.11
CA THR A 197 -7.49 11.36 -20.08
C THR A 197 -7.95 10.23 -20.99
N ALA A 198 -7.06 9.32 -21.36
CA ALA A 198 -7.35 8.19 -22.25
C ALA A 198 -7.76 6.92 -21.48
N ASP A 199 -7.14 6.69 -20.33
CA ASP A 199 -7.30 5.54 -19.46
C ASP A 199 -8.25 5.90 -18.33
N LYS A 200 -9.55 5.66 -18.54
CA LYS A 200 -10.64 6.04 -17.62
C LYS A 200 -10.34 5.75 -16.14
N LEU A 201 -9.69 4.61 -15.85
CA LEU A 201 -9.23 4.21 -14.53
C LEU A 201 -7.92 3.42 -14.65
N ARG A 202 -7.02 3.57 -13.68
CA ARG A 202 -5.74 2.85 -13.64
C ARG A 202 -5.90 1.33 -13.56
N ASP A 203 -6.95 0.84 -12.88
CA ASP A 203 -7.30 -0.60 -12.86
C ASP A 203 -7.47 -1.18 -14.27
N ILE A 204 -8.14 -0.44 -15.16
CA ILE A 204 -8.40 -0.84 -16.55
C ILE A 204 -7.09 -0.84 -17.34
N PHE A 205 -6.25 0.16 -17.13
CA PHE A 205 -4.93 0.27 -17.76
C PHE A 205 -4.00 -0.90 -17.39
N HIS A 206 -3.88 -1.21 -16.09
CA HIS A 206 -3.06 -2.35 -15.63
C HIS A 206 -3.53 -3.67 -16.24
N TYR A 207 -4.85 -3.89 -16.26
CA TYR A 207 -5.44 -5.09 -16.85
C TYR A 207 -5.24 -5.16 -18.38
N ASP A 208 -5.44 -4.05 -19.12
CA ASP A 208 -5.21 -3.97 -20.57
C ASP A 208 -3.74 -4.31 -20.91
N CYS A 209 -2.80 -3.79 -20.14
CA CYS A 209 -1.38 -4.09 -20.32
C CYS A 209 -1.06 -5.56 -20.02
N ALA A 210 -1.73 -6.18 -19.04
CA ALA A 210 -1.56 -7.60 -18.73
C ALA A 210 -2.07 -8.49 -19.87
N VAL A 211 -3.29 -8.27 -20.36
CA VAL A 211 -3.88 -9.13 -21.42
C VAL A 211 -3.19 -8.99 -22.79
N ARG A 212 -2.47 -7.89 -23.01
CA ARG A 212 -1.67 -7.65 -24.23
C ARG A 212 -0.21 -8.07 -24.11
N SER A 213 0.21 -8.53 -22.93
CA SER A 213 1.57 -9.00 -22.73
C SER A 213 1.80 -10.35 -23.43
N ASP A 214 3.07 -10.64 -23.75
CA ASP A 214 3.49 -11.90 -24.35
C ASP A 214 4.61 -12.53 -23.50
N PRO A 215 4.38 -13.72 -22.89
CA PRO A 215 3.14 -14.50 -22.93
C PRO A 215 2.02 -13.84 -22.12
N MET A 216 0.76 -14.03 -22.56
CA MET A 216 -0.41 -13.58 -21.81
C MET A 216 -0.46 -14.32 -20.46
N PRO A 217 -0.64 -13.61 -19.33
CA PRO A 217 -0.65 -14.23 -18.02
C PRO A 217 -1.81 -15.20 -17.85
N ARG A 218 -1.55 -16.25 -17.09
CA ARG A 218 -2.56 -17.21 -16.66
C ARG A 218 -3.61 -16.56 -15.77
N MET A 219 -3.20 -15.61 -14.95
CA MET A 219 -4.07 -14.86 -14.06
C MET A 219 -3.42 -13.55 -13.62
N MET A 220 -4.27 -12.64 -13.15
CA MET A 220 -3.89 -11.43 -12.46
C MET A 220 -4.32 -11.52 -10.99
N PHE A 221 -3.39 -11.39 -10.07
CA PHE A 221 -3.64 -11.47 -8.64
C PHE A 221 -3.66 -10.07 -8.02
N VAL A 222 -4.76 -9.73 -7.33
CA VAL A 222 -5.03 -8.38 -6.81
C VAL A 222 -5.51 -8.45 -5.36
N ALA A 223 -5.33 -7.39 -4.57
CA ALA A 223 -5.95 -7.30 -3.23
C ALA A 223 -7.16 -6.36 -3.18
N ASN A 224 -7.32 -5.48 -4.18
CA ASN A 224 -8.45 -4.57 -4.27
C ASN A 224 -9.73 -5.32 -4.69
N THR A 225 -10.70 -5.43 -3.78
CA THR A 225 -11.99 -6.11 -4.05
C THR A 225 -12.85 -5.41 -5.11
N GLY A 226 -12.59 -4.13 -5.41
CA GLY A 226 -13.26 -3.36 -6.45
C GLY A 226 -12.66 -3.53 -7.85
N PHE A 227 -11.45 -4.08 -7.97
CA PHE A 227 -10.68 -4.11 -9.22
C PHE A 227 -11.44 -4.80 -10.36
N GLN A 228 -11.95 -6.01 -10.12
CA GLN A 228 -12.71 -6.76 -11.13
C GLN A 228 -13.97 -6.02 -11.59
N LYS A 229 -14.67 -5.33 -10.67
CA LYS A 229 -15.85 -4.53 -11.02
C LYS A 229 -15.47 -3.39 -11.96
N ASN A 230 -14.35 -2.71 -11.70
CA ASN A 230 -13.85 -1.61 -12.52
C ASN A 230 -13.43 -2.09 -13.90
N VAL A 231 -12.68 -3.19 -13.99
CA VAL A 231 -12.24 -3.78 -15.27
C VAL A 231 -13.44 -4.17 -16.15
N LYS A 232 -14.48 -4.78 -15.57
CA LYS A 232 -15.70 -5.18 -16.30
C LYS A 232 -16.51 -4.01 -16.89
N THR A 233 -16.21 -2.77 -16.54
CA THR A 233 -16.82 -1.60 -17.20
C THR A 233 -16.28 -1.37 -18.62
N SER A 234 -15.12 -1.95 -18.95
CA SER A 234 -14.45 -1.78 -20.25
C SER A 234 -14.10 -3.10 -20.95
N PHE A 235 -14.12 -4.23 -20.23
CA PHE A 235 -13.87 -5.57 -20.78
C PHE A 235 -15.13 -6.43 -20.64
N ALA A 236 -15.70 -6.86 -21.76
CA ALA A 236 -16.86 -7.76 -21.79
C ALA A 236 -16.50 -9.16 -21.26
N ASP A 237 -15.34 -9.67 -21.69
CA ASP A 237 -14.76 -10.94 -21.26
C ASP A 237 -13.44 -10.70 -20.52
N LEU A 238 -13.10 -11.63 -19.62
CA LEU A 238 -11.85 -11.59 -18.86
C LEU A 238 -10.90 -12.71 -19.33
N PRO A 239 -10.13 -12.50 -20.42
CA PRO A 239 -9.23 -13.52 -20.96
C PRO A 239 -8.10 -13.88 -19.99
N CYS A 240 -7.75 -12.96 -19.08
CA CYS A 240 -6.90 -13.21 -17.94
C CYS A 240 -7.77 -13.23 -16.66
N PRO A 241 -8.02 -14.40 -16.05
CA PRO A 241 -8.76 -14.49 -14.80
C PRO A 241 -8.19 -13.58 -13.70
N ILE A 242 -9.06 -12.83 -13.02
CA ILE A 242 -8.69 -12.01 -11.86
C ILE A 242 -8.94 -12.83 -10.59
N VAL A 243 -7.91 -12.95 -9.76
CA VAL A 243 -7.98 -13.64 -8.47
C VAL A 243 -7.73 -12.63 -7.34
N CYS A 244 -8.68 -12.53 -6.42
CA CYS A 244 -8.60 -11.58 -5.32
C CYS A 244 -8.00 -12.22 -4.05
N ALA A 245 -7.12 -11.49 -3.37
CA ALA A 245 -6.67 -11.79 -2.03
C ALA A 245 -7.82 -11.70 -1.03
N LYS A 246 -7.76 -12.51 0.03
CA LYS A 246 -8.70 -12.47 1.15
C LYS A 246 -8.16 -11.58 2.26
N THR A 247 -9.05 -10.88 2.96
CA THR A 247 -8.67 -10.19 4.20
C THR A 247 -8.52 -11.19 5.33
N SER A 248 -7.50 -11.00 6.17
CA SER A 248 -7.39 -11.73 7.44
C SER A 248 -8.56 -11.43 8.38
N THR A 249 -9.21 -10.27 8.25
CA THR A 249 -10.38 -9.91 9.06
C THR A 249 -11.58 -10.82 8.79
N ALA A 250 -11.78 -11.31 7.57
CA ALA A 250 -12.85 -12.28 7.30
C ALA A 250 -12.59 -13.62 8.03
N GLU A 251 -11.33 -14.04 8.14
CA GLU A 251 -10.96 -15.26 8.87
C GLU A 251 -11.08 -15.07 10.40
N ILE A 252 -10.87 -13.85 10.90
CA ILE A 252 -10.86 -13.54 12.33
C ILE A 252 -12.27 -13.21 12.85
N LEU A 253 -13.09 -12.54 12.06
CA LEU A 253 -14.40 -12.01 12.47
C LEU A 253 -15.59 -12.86 11.99
N GLY A 254 -15.35 -13.85 11.11
CA GLY A 254 -16.38 -14.74 10.55
C GLY A 254 -16.86 -14.32 9.17
#